data_AF-A0A5J4VXI2-F1
#
_entry.id   AF-A0A5J4VXI2-F1
#
_cell.length_a   1.000
_cell.length_b   1.000
_cell.length_c   1.000
_cell.angle_alpha   90.00
_cell.angle_beta   90.00
_cell.angle_gamma   90.00
#
_symmetry.space_group_name_H-M   'P 1'
#
loop_
_entity.id
_entity.type
_entity.pdbx_description
1 polymer ?
#
loop_
_entity_poly.entity_id
_entity_poly.type
_entity_poly.pdbx_seq_one_letter_code
_entity_poly.pdbx_strand_id
1 'polypeptide(L)'
;MARTAQSTILRQTRIGGTLSQIQTKMADMFALGVMFYEVIALKHPFAGKSGIVSKKKILQCQPDPLPNNISEPLKQIVMALLNKVCIQSLK
;
A
#
# COMPACT_ATOMS: atom_id res chain seq x y z
N MET A 1 -35.34 1.11 -10.91
CA MET A 1 -34.39 1.88 -10.08
C MET A 1 -33.16 1.02 -9.81
N ALA A 2 -31.98 1.65 -9.78
CA ALA A 2 -30.64 1.10 -9.54
C ALA A 2 -29.95 0.40 -10.72
N ARG A 3 -28.98 1.10 -11.33
CA ARG A 3 -27.59 0.64 -11.60
C ARG A 3 -26.83 1.72 -12.38
N THR A 4 -26.41 2.77 -11.67
CA THR A 4 -25.46 3.78 -12.18
C THR A 4 -24.33 3.89 -11.16
N ALA A 5 -23.20 3.22 -11.40
CA ALA A 5 -21.90 3.50 -10.75
C ALA A 5 -20.71 2.58 -11.17
N GLN A 6 -20.85 1.65 -12.14
CA GLN A 6 -19.74 0.72 -12.45
C GLN A 6 -18.69 1.23 -13.47
N SER A 7 -18.60 2.53 -13.77
CA SER A 7 -17.88 2.98 -14.97
C SER A 7 -16.45 3.53 -14.79
N THR A 8 -15.84 3.56 -13.61
CA THR A 8 -14.62 4.40 -13.43
C THR A 8 -13.25 3.69 -13.41
N ILE A 9 -13.14 2.36 -13.31
CA ILE A 9 -11.81 1.75 -13.02
C ILE A 9 -11.44 0.56 -13.91
N LEU A 10 -11.53 0.70 -15.24
CA LEU A 10 -10.88 -0.22 -16.19
C LEU A 10 -10.33 0.52 -17.41
N ARG A 11 -9.37 1.44 -17.21
CA ARG A 11 -8.53 1.94 -18.31
C ARG A 11 -7.17 1.23 -18.29
N GLN A 12 -7.15 -0.04 -18.69
CA GLN A 12 -5.92 -0.72 -19.09
C GLN A 12 -5.69 -0.46 -20.57
N THR A 13 -4.97 0.60 -20.89
CA THR A 13 -4.57 0.91 -22.27
C THR A 13 -3.47 -0.06 -22.68
N ARG A 14 -3.82 -1.12 -23.43
CA ARG A 14 -2.82 -1.93 -24.14
C ARG A 14 -2.27 -1.11 -25.29
N ILE A 15 -1.08 -0.55 -25.13
CA ILE A 15 -0.24 -0.09 -26.23
C ILE A 15 1.07 -0.87 -26.10
N GLY A 16 1.30 -1.82 -27.03
CA GLY A 16 2.58 -2.51 -27.24
C GLY A 16 3.24 -3.14 -26.00
N GLY A 17 2.97 -4.42 -25.72
CA GLY A 17 3.88 -5.35 -25.03
C GLY A 17 4.26 -5.09 -23.57
N THR A 18 3.97 -3.93 -22.99
CA THR A 18 4.35 -3.58 -21.61
C THR A 18 3.13 -3.12 -20.83
N LEU A 19 2.78 -3.85 -19.77
CA LEU A 19 1.74 -3.44 -18.82
C LEU A 19 2.22 -2.18 -18.09
N SER A 20 1.84 -1.00 -18.60
CA SER A 20 1.99 0.27 -17.89
C SER A 20 1.19 0.18 -16.58
N GLN A 21 1.90 0.06 -15.46
CA GLN A 21 1.28 0.09 -14.13
C GLN A 21 0.83 1.52 -13.86
N ILE A 22 -0.49 1.72 -13.79
CA ILE A 22 -1.07 3.04 -13.55
C ILE A 22 -0.93 3.35 -12.06
N GLN A 23 -0.19 4.41 -11.73
CA GLN A 23 -0.15 4.96 -10.38
C GLN A 23 -1.51 5.57 -10.06
N THR A 24 -2.03 5.29 -8.86
CA THR A 24 -3.33 5.79 -8.40
C THR A 24 -3.14 6.59 -7.13
N LYS A 25 -4.12 7.44 -6.79
CA LYS A 25 -4.14 8.14 -5.49
C LYS A 25 -4.03 7.18 -4.31
N MET A 26 -4.51 5.95 -4.46
CA MET A 26 -4.40 4.92 -3.42
C MET A 26 -2.97 4.39 -3.26
N ALA A 27 -2.14 4.46 -4.31
CA ALA A 27 -0.71 4.17 -4.21
C ALA A 27 0.00 5.23 -3.35
N ASP A 28 -0.38 6.51 -3.50
CA ASP A 28 0.14 7.60 -2.67
C ASP A 28 -0.29 7.44 -1.20
N MET A 29 -1.55 7.03 -0.94
CA MET A 29 -2.03 6.74 0.42
C MET A 29 -1.25 5.60 1.08
N PHE A 30 -0.90 4.56 0.30
CA PHE A 30 -0.02 3.49 0.78
C PHE A 30 1.37 4.01 1.13
N ALA A 31 1.98 4.84 0.26
CA ALA A 31 3.27 5.45 0.52
C ALA A 31 3.26 6.36 1.76
N LEU A 32 2.17 7.09 2.00
CA LEU A 32 1.98 7.87 3.22
C LEU A 32 1.95 6.97 4.48
N GLY A 33 1.30 5.82 4.41
CA GLY A 33 1.32 4.80 5.46
C GLY A 33 2.74 4.29 5.76
N VAL A 34 3.55 4.07 4.71
CA VAL A 34 4.96 3.68 4.83
C VAL A 34 5.75 4.75 5.58
N MET A 35 5.63 6.01 5.16
CA MET A 35 6.36 7.12 5.81
C MET A 35 5.99 7.26 7.29
N PHE A 36 4.69 7.21 7.63
CA PHE A 36 4.28 7.28 9.03
C PHE A 36 4.81 6.10 9.84
N TYR A 37 4.78 4.88 9.29
CA TYR A 37 5.35 3.72 9.95
C TYR A 37 6.84 3.91 10.23
N GLU A 38 7.61 4.41 9.24
CA GLU A 38 9.05 4.63 9.40
C GLU A 38 9.40 5.67 10.46
N VAL A 39 8.65 6.78 10.50
CA VAL A 39 8.85 7.81 11.54
C VAL A 39 8.57 7.25 12.94
N ILE A 40 7.54 6.41 13.07
CA ILE A 40 7.13 5.87 14.37
C ILE A 40 8.03 4.70 14.83
N ALA A 41 8.31 3.76 13.94
CA ALA A 41 8.98 2.50 14.26
C ALA A 41 10.49 2.54 14.01
N LEU A 42 10.99 3.61 13.38
CA LEU A 42 12.39 3.80 12.98
C LEU A 42 12.92 2.64 12.11
N LYS A 43 12.01 1.98 11.39
CA LYS A 43 12.30 0.88 10.46
C LYS A 43 11.27 0.85 9.34
N HIS A 44 11.67 0.39 8.16
CA HIS A 44 10.75 0.23 7.04
C HIS A 44 9.81 -0.97 7.25
N PRO A 45 8.48 -0.82 7.03
CA PRO A 45 7.46 -1.84 7.34
C PRO A 45 7.68 -3.19 6.62
N PHE A 46 8.32 -3.16 5.45
CA PHE A 46 8.57 -4.35 4.61
C PHE A 46 10.07 -4.65 4.38
N ALA A 47 10.96 -4.05 5.17
CA ALA A 47 12.37 -4.40 5.10
C ALA A 47 12.61 -5.80 5.70
N GLY A 48 13.61 -6.52 5.18
CA GLY A 48 14.09 -7.72 5.87
C GLY A 48 15.23 -7.41 6.82
N LYS A 49 15.87 -8.45 7.35
CA LYS A 49 17.01 -8.34 8.28
C LYS A 49 18.16 -7.46 7.78
N SER A 50 18.38 -7.39 6.47
CA SER A 50 19.43 -6.57 5.83
C SER A 50 18.99 -5.13 5.51
N GLY A 51 17.78 -4.70 5.89
CA GLY A 51 17.24 -3.39 5.53
C GLY A 51 16.71 -3.29 4.09
N ILE A 52 17.00 -4.27 3.22
CA ILE A 52 16.61 -4.22 1.81
C ILE A 52 15.10 -4.45 1.65
N VAL A 53 14.45 -3.50 0.99
CA VAL A 53 13.05 -3.53 0.57
C VAL A 53 12.96 -4.08 -0.85
N SER A 54 12.03 -4.99 -1.10
CA SER A 54 11.80 -5.54 -2.45
C SER A 54 10.30 -5.61 -2.76
N LYS A 55 9.95 -5.56 -4.04
CA LYS A 55 8.56 -5.74 -4.51
C LYS A 55 7.92 -7.01 -3.92
N LYS A 56 8.67 -8.11 -3.89
CA LYS A 56 8.21 -9.39 -3.31
C LYS A 56 7.82 -9.22 -1.84
N LYS A 57 8.64 -8.54 -1.03
CA LYS A 57 8.34 -8.30 0.40
C LYS A 57 7.15 -7.37 0.59
N ILE A 58 7.08 -6.28 -0.17
CA ILE A 58 5.92 -5.38 -0.14
C ILE A 58 4.64 -6.15 -0.42
N LEU A 59 4.64 -7.06 -1.40
CA LEU A 59 3.47 -7.87 -1.75
C LEU A 59 3.15 -8.96 -0.72
N GLN A 60 4.17 -9.64 -0.17
CA GLN A 60 3.98 -10.89 0.59
C GLN A 60 4.06 -10.75 2.11
N CYS A 61 4.82 -9.79 2.64
CA CYS A 61 5.08 -9.68 4.08
C CYS A 61 4.11 -8.71 4.75
N GLN A 62 3.66 -9.00 5.96
CA GLN A 62 2.94 -8.02 6.77
C GLN A 62 3.93 -7.20 7.62
N PRO A 63 3.62 -5.92 7.89
CA PRO A 63 4.43 -5.12 8.81
C PRO A 63 4.26 -5.62 10.24
N ASP A 64 5.32 -5.52 11.04
CA ASP A 64 5.24 -5.75 12.48
C ASP A 64 4.32 -4.71 13.14
N PRO A 65 3.68 -5.04 14.27
CA PRO A 65 2.87 -4.07 15.00
C PRO A 65 3.69 -2.86 15.45
N LEU A 66 3.06 -1.68 15.46
CA LEU A 66 3.67 -0.44 15.93
C LEU A 66 3.92 -0.47 17.44
N PRO A 67 4.92 0.30 17.94
CA PRO A 67 5.24 0.41 19.35
C PRO A 67 4.05 0.77 20.25
N ASN A 68 4.01 0.20 21.46
CA ASN A 68 2.88 0.35 22.38
C ASN A 68 2.69 1.75 22.97
N ASN A 69 3.71 2.60 22.92
CA ASN A 69 3.70 3.98 23.41
C ASN A 69 2.98 4.97 22.48
N ILE A 70 2.43 4.49 21.36
CA ILE A 70 1.65 5.30 20.40
C ILE A 70 0.16 5.10 20.65
N SER A 71 -0.62 6.17 20.43
CA SER A 71 -2.07 6.11 20.59
C SER A 71 -2.70 5.08 19.65
N GLU A 72 -3.68 4.34 20.17
CA GLU A 72 -4.37 3.29 19.40
C GLU A 72 -5.04 3.82 18.12
N PRO A 73 -5.70 4.99 18.10
CA PRO A 73 -6.27 5.54 16.86
C PRO A 73 -5.22 5.78 15.78
N LEU A 74 -4.03 6.28 16.15
CA LEU A 74 -2.95 6.50 15.19
C LEU A 74 -2.44 5.17 14.63
N LYS A 75 -2.27 4.14 15.47
CA LYS A 75 -1.89 2.81 14.99
C LYS A 75 -2.88 2.29 13.96
N GLN A 76 -4.18 2.40 14.25
CA GLN A 76 -5.23 1.93 13.35
C GLN A 76 -5.17 2.63 11.98
N ILE A 77 -4.99 3.96 11.97
CA ILE A 77 -4.84 4.73 10.73
C ILE A 77 -3.61 4.26 9.94
N VAL A 78 -2.43 4.19 10.58
CA VAL A 78 -1.19 3.80 9.90
C VAL A 78 -1.30 2.37 9.34
N MET A 79 -1.79 1.43 10.13
CA MET A 79 -1.93 0.04 9.71
C MET A 79 -2.99 -0.12 8.60
N ALA A 80 -4.05 0.70 8.59
CA ALA A 80 -5.03 0.72 7.51
C ALA A 80 -4.45 1.26 6.19
N LEU A 81 -3.59 2.28 6.24
CA LEU A 81 -2.89 2.81 5.07
C LEU A 81 -1.93 1.78 4.44
N LEU A 82 -1.36 0.89 5.25
CA LEU A 82 -0.49 -0.20 4.78
C LEU A 82 -1.25 -1.39 4.18
N ASN A 83 -2.59 -1.31 4.08
CA ASN A 83 -3.38 -2.34 3.44
C ASN A 83 -3.13 -2.37 1.91
N LYS A 84 -2.90 -3.58 1.38
CA LYS A 84 -2.38 -3.80 0.02
C LYS A 84 -3.46 -3.91 -1.06
N VAL A 85 -4.74 -3.74 -0.69
CA VAL A 85 -5.89 -3.88 -1.59
C VAL A 85 -5.73 -3.01 -2.85
N CYS A 86 -5.12 -1.83 -2.74
CA CYS A 86 -4.86 -0.96 -3.89
C CYS A 86 -3.72 -1.44 -4.81
N ILE A 87 -2.77 -2.21 -4.31
CA ILE A 87 -1.62 -2.72 -5.08
C ILE A 87 -1.98 -4.04 -5.79
N GLN A 88 -2.87 -4.85 -5.22
CA GLN A 88 -3.20 -6.18 -5.73
C GLN A 88 -4.25 -6.20 -6.84
N SER A 89 -5.08 -5.15 -6.96
CA SER A 89 -6.11 -5.02 -8.02
C SER A 89 -5.55 -4.77 -9.44
N LEU A 90 -4.23 -4.88 -9.62
CA LEU A 90 -3.53 -4.75 -10.90
C LEU A 90 -3.23 -6.11 -11.57
N LYS A 91 -3.87 -7.19 -11.12
CA LYS A 91 -3.77 -8.53 -11.72
C LYS A 91 -4.90 -8.80 -12.71
#